data_AF-A0A4Q7IR75-F1
#
_entry.id   AF-A0A4Q7IR75-F1
#
_cell.length_a   1.000
_cell.length_b   1.000
_cell.length_c   1.000
_cell.angle_alpha   90.00
_cell.angle_beta   90.00
_cell.angle_gamma   90.00
#
_symmetry.space_group_name_H-M   'P 1'
#
loop_
_entity.id
_entity.type
_entity.pdbx_description
1 polymer ?
#
loop_
_entity_poly.entity_id
_entity_poly.type
_entity_poly.pdbx_seq_one_letter_code
_entity_poly.pdbx_strand_id
1 'polypeptide(L)'
;MYTFQQYLSLDKCPKSLATQFWYTSIKEYLNAKSAYDVKKQVLSAHYETSVSSELMNHKSDFFKQKEKGQPVIREQIVDNIDMCLAANKPFKDILCHPFWQLINCKTPSYQTVTAILANLPYHYANLIFKEDTYGNGILKEKLHKKTQDKLFYELNLNGLTYWIAASHYLPKTALKMNSQALQLMAVQYLIKLSVISPFNAITEQLTEYLTFSPANQKIIESELYPNMYLNLITQKGLHQFTLPNSVTKQPSNSIRNTIFIYQQLTKRAIKLNLILDNMADKTLFLNFICFTEIPLLIHFLFHHQTPPKNLDELKKRISEALWGI
;
A
#
# COMPACT_ATOMS: atom_id res chain seq x y z
N MET A 1 -8.25 17.65 2.01
CA MET A 1 -8.32 16.49 1.11
C MET A 1 -8.64 16.99 -0.29
N TYR A 2 -8.19 16.29 -1.34
CA TYR A 2 -8.40 16.75 -2.72
C TYR A 2 -9.85 16.53 -3.16
N THR A 3 -10.25 17.15 -4.27
CA THR A 3 -11.58 17.07 -4.87
C THR A 3 -11.61 16.09 -6.04
N PHE A 4 -12.82 15.71 -6.47
CA PHE A 4 -12.99 14.87 -7.65
C PHE A 4 -12.44 15.54 -8.92
N GLN A 5 -12.57 16.87 -9.03
CA GLN A 5 -11.99 17.65 -10.13
C GLN A 5 -10.46 17.52 -10.18
N GLN A 6 -9.79 17.48 -9.03
CA GLN A 6 -8.35 17.27 -8.95
C GLN A 6 -7.95 15.83 -9.29
N TYR A 7 -8.83 14.85 -9.06
CA TYR A 7 -8.67 13.50 -9.59
C TYR A 7 -8.83 13.47 -11.12
N LEU A 8 -9.79 14.21 -11.68
CA LEU A 8 -9.97 14.32 -13.14
C LEU A 8 -8.80 15.01 -13.84
N SER A 9 -8.02 15.85 -13.15
CA SER A 9 -6.81 16.48 -13.69
C SER A 9 -5.56 15.59 -13.64
N LEU A 10 -5.62 14.40 -13.04
CA LEU A 10 -4.50 13.46 -13.03
C LEU A 10 -4.13 13.01 -14.45
N ASP A 11 -2.87 12.64 -14.64
CA ASP A 11 -2.42 11.94 -15.84
C ASP A 11 -3.12 10.58 -16.00
N LYS A 12 -3.09 10.04 -17.23
CA LYS A 12 -3.74 8.78 -17.58
C LYS A 12 -3.39 7.63 -16.63
N CYS A 13 -2.11 7.45 -16.30
CA CYS A 13 -1.67 6.32 -15.47
C CYS A 13 -2.10 6.44 -13.99
N PRO A 14 -1.77 7.51 -13.24
CA PRO A 14 -2.27 7.70 -11.87
C PRO A 14 -3.79 7.64 -11.76
N LYS A 15 -4.52 8.22 -12.73
CA LYS A 15 -5.99 8.16 -12.77
C LYS A 15 -6.52 6.75 -12.98
N SER A 16 -5.86 5.96 -13.83
CA SER A 16 -6.17 4.56 -14.07
C SER A 16 -5.98 3.72 -12.80
N LEU A 17 -4.83 3.88 -12.13
CA LEU A 17 -4.51 3.20 -10.88
C LEU A 17 -5.51 3.55 -9.77
N ALA A 18 -5.81 4.84 -9.61
CA ALA A 18 -6.81 5.33 -8.64
C ALA A 18 -8.18 4.69 -8.86
N THR A 19 -8.61 4.62 -10.14
CA THR A 19 -9.89 4.02 -10.52
C THR A 19 -9.93 2.52 -10.24
N GLN A 20 -8.86 1.81 -10.59
CA GLN A 20 -8.78 0.38 -10.37
C GLN A 20 -8.74 0.04 -8.87
N PHE A 21 -8.03 0.83 -8.06
CA PHE A 21 -8.02 0.65 -6.61
C PHE A 21 -9.37 0.98 -5.97
N TRP A 22 -10.02 2.07 -6.39
CA TRP A 22 -11.38 2.41 -5.98
C TRP A 22 -12.35 1.26 -6.25
N TYR A 23 -12.35 0.73 -7.48
CA TYR A 23 -13.23 -0.37 -7.85
C TYR A 23 -12.91 -1.66 -7.06
N THR A 24 -11.63 -2.02 -6.94
CA THR A 24 -11.23 -3.23 -6.19
C THR A 24 -11.61 -3.13 -4.71
N SER A 25 -11.55 -1.92 -4.14
CA SER A 25 -11.98 -1.66 -2.77
C SER A 25 -13.49 -1.85 -2.59
N ILE A 26 -14.31 -1.39 -3.54
CA ILE A 26 -15.76 -1.65 -3.55
C ILE A 26 -16.03 -3.15 -3.68
N LYS A 27 -15.32 -3.83 -4.61
CA LYS A 27 -15.47 -5.27 -4.84
C LYS A 27 -15.17 -6.07 -3.57
N GLU A 28 -14.12 -5.70 -2.84
CA GLU A 28 -13.74 -6.34 -1.58
C GLU A 28 -14.75 -6.05 -0.45
N TYR A 29 -15.20 -4.80 -0.31
CA TYR A 29 -16.23 -4.43 0.67
C TYR A 29 -17.52 -5.23 0.50
N LEU A 30 -17.94 -5.44 -0.74
CA LEU A 30 -19.12 -6.25 -1.10
C LEU A 30 -18.85 -7.77 -1.08
N ASN A 31 -17.62 -8.20 -0.81
CA ASN A 31 -17.18 -9.59 -0.96
C ASN A 31 -17.59 -10.20 -2.32
N ALA A 32 -17.54 -9.38 -3.38
CA ALA A 32 -18.05 -9.70 -4.70
C ALA A 32 -17.01 -10.46 -5.53
N LYS A 33 -17.43 -11.54 -6.20
CA LYS A 33 -16.52 -12.39 -7.00
C LYS A 33 -16.25 -11.81 -8.38
N SER A 34 -17.18 -11.03 -8.92
CA SER A 34 -17.11 -10.49 -10.27
C SER A 34 -17.69 -9.08 -10.39
N ALA A 35 -17.37 -8.38 -11.49
CA ALA A 35 -17.99 -7.10 -11.84
C ALA A 35 -19.53 -7.17 -11.97
N TYR A 36 -20.05 -8.34 -12.37
CA TYR A 36 -21.49 -8.57 -12.41
C TYR A 36 -22.08 -8.62 -11.00
N ASP A 37 -21.41 -9.30 -10.07
CA ASP A 37 -21.85 -9.37 -8.68
C ASP A 37 -21.81 -8.01 -7.99
N VAL A 38 -20.76 -7.21 -8.25
CA VAL A 38 -20.69 -5.80 -7.79
C VAL A 38 -21.91 -5.03 -8.28
N LYS A 39 -22.19 -5.08 -9.59
CA LYS A 39 -23.38 -4.43 -10.16
C LYS A 39 -24.66 -4.86 -9.44
N LYS A 40 -24.85 -6.18 -9.28
CA LYS A 40 -26.06 -6.74 -8.68
C LYS A 40 -26.24 -6.23 -7.24
N GLN A 41 -25.17 -6.22 -6.45
CA GLN A 41 -25.22 -5.80 -5.05
C GLN A 41 -25.39 -4.29 -4.87
N VAL A 42 -24.72 -3.47 -5.69
CA VAL A 42 -24.92 -2.02 -5.70
C VAL A 42 -26.37 -1.68 -6.08
N LEU A 43 -26.93 -2.36 -7.08
CA LEU A 43 -28.31 -2.13 -7.51
C LEU A 43 -29.34 -2.67 -6.51
N SER A 44 -29.10 -3.80 -5.85
CA SER A 44 -30.04 -4.29 -4.83
C SER A 44 -30.15 -3.33 -3.66
N ALA A 45 -29.03 -2.71 -3.24
CA ALA A 45 -29.05 -1.66 -2.22
C ALA A 45 -29.79 -0.39 -2.72
N HIS A 46 -29.72 -0.10 -4.01
CA HIS A 46 -30.40 1.03 -4.65
C HIS A 46 -31.93 0.92 -4.63
N TYR A 47 -32.49 -0.28 -4.83
CA TYR A 47 -33.94 -0.51 -4.84
C TYR A 47 -34.61 -0.22 -3.48
N GLU A 48 -33.86 -0.27 -2.38
CA GLU A 48 -34.35 0.11 -1.06
C GLU A 48 -34.36 1.64 -0.85
N THR A 49 -33.53 2.39 -1.58
CA THR A 49 -33.29 3.82 -1.36
C THR A 49 -34.04 4.79 -2.29
N SER A 50 -34.81 4.32 -3.28
CA SER A 50 -35.64 5.17 -4.18
C SER A 50 -34.89 6.29 -4.92
N VAL A 51 -33.63 6.08 -5.30
CA VAL A 51 -32.83 7.09 -6.02
C VAL A 51 -32.75 6.80 -7.53
N SER A 52 -32.61 7.87 -8.32
CA SER A 52 -32.40 8.01 -9.77
C SER A 52 -32.19 6.74 -10.66
N SER A 53 -32.91 6.74 -11.79
CA SER A 53 -32.83 5.80 -12.92
C SER A 53 -31.50 5.81 -13.70
N GLU A 54 -30.55 6.71 -13.41
CA GLU A 54 -29.29 6.78 -14.17
C GLU A 54 -28.31 5.65 -13.85
N LEU A 55 -28.30 5.12 -12.63
CA LEU A 55 -27.45 3.97 -12.28
C LEU A 55 -27.81 2.71 -13.09
N MET A 56 -29.09 2.60 -13.47
CA MET A 56 -29.68 1.48 -14.19
C MET A 56 -29.15 1.34 -15.63
N ASN A 57 -28.62 2.42 -16.20
CA ASN A 57 -28.06 2.43 -17.56
C ASN A 57 -26.61 1.96 -17.65
N HIS A 58 -25.94 1.71 -16.52
CA HIS A 58 -24.61 1.13 -16.52
C HIS A 58 -24.70 -0.40 -16.73
N LYS A 59 -24.46 -0.83 -17.97
CA LYS A 59 -24.21 -2.24 -18.33
C LYS A 59 -23.07 -2.78 -17.46
N SER A 60 -23.03 -4.10 -17.22
CA SER A 60 -21.94 -4.75 -16.47
C SER A 60 -20.55 -4.36 -16.99
N ASP A 61 -20.47 -3.91 -18.24
CA ASP A 61 -19.31 -3.30 -18.87
C ASP A 61 -18.74 -2.11 -18.10
N PHE A 62 -19.55 -1.29 -17.42
CA PHE A 62 -19.04 -0.18 -16.61
C PHE A 62 -18.05 -0.68 -15.55
N PHE A 63 -18.47 -1.61 -14.70
CA PHE A 63 -17.63 -2.15 -13.63
C PHE A 63 -16.44 -2.96 -14.19
N LYS A 64 -16.64 -3.72 -15.28
CA LYS A 64 -15.54 -4.40 -15.99
C LYS A 64 -14.49 -3.42 -16.52
N GLN A 65 -14.92 -2.26 -17.00
CA GLN A 65 -14.03 -1.20 -17.47
C GLN A 65 -13.26 -0.57 -16.31
N LYS A 66 -13.91 -0.36 -15.15
CA LYS A 66 -13.24 0.19 -13.95
C LYS A 66 -12.24 -0.79 -13.35
N GLU A 67 -12.54 -2.08 -13.39
CA GLU A 67 -11.60 -3.16 -13.03
C GLU A 67 -10.34 -3.15 -13.91
N LYS A 68 -10.46 -2.74 -15.17
CA LYS A 68 -9.34 -2.56 -16.11
C LYS A 68 -8.68 -1.18 -16.04
N GLY A 69 -9.09 -0.34 -15.09
CA GLY A 69 -8.51 1.00 -14.89
C GLY A 69 -9.06 2.09 -15.81
N GLN A 70 -10.15 1.88 -16.55
CA GLN A 70 -10.75 2.97 -17.34
C GLN A 70 -11.30 4.05 -16.39
N PRO A 71 -10.82 5.31 -16.47
CA PRO A 71 -11.18 6.34 -15.51
C PRO A 71 -12.68 6.54 -15.30
N VAL A 72 -13.11 6.77 -14.06
CA VAL A 72 -14.46 7.29 -13.78
C VAL A 72 -14.43 8.79 -14.07
N ILE A 73 -15.34 9.29 -14.90
CA ILE A 73 -15.31 10.70 -15.34
C ILE A 73 -16.47 11.54 -14.81
N ARG A 74 -17.50 10.91 -14.24
CA ARG A 74 -18.69 11.60 -13.70
C ARG A 74 -18.75 11.40 -12.20
N GLU A 75 -18.69 12.51 -11.47
CA GLU A 75 -18.75 12.53 -10.01
C GLU A 75 -20.08 11.98 -9.48
N GLN A 76 -21.18 12.36 -10.11
CA GLN A 76 -22.54 11.89 -9.76
C GLN A 76 -22.65 10.37 -9.73
N ILE A 77 -21.95 9.64 -10.62
CA ILE A 77 -21.94 8.17 -10.59
C ILE A 77 -21.28 7.66 -9.32
N VAL A 78 -20.17 8.28 -8.91
CA VAL A 78 -19.43 7.90 -7.69
C VAL A 78 -20.28 8.20 -6.46
N ASP A 79 -20.88 9.39 -6.39
CA ASP A 79 -21.74 9.79 -5.28
C ASP A 79 -22.94 8.85 -5.13
N ASN A 80 -23.58 8.47 -6.25
CA ASN A 80 -24.69 7.53 -6.24
C ASN A 80 -24.25 6.14 -5.77
N ILE A 81 -23.07 5.65 -6.19
CA ILE A 81 -22.53 4.37 -5.72
C ILE A 81 -22.26 4.42 -4.21
N ASP A 82 -21.61 5.48 -3.71
CA ASP A 82 -21.30 5.63 -2.29
C ASP A 82 -22.57 5.66 -1.43
N MET A 83 -23.58 6.39 -1.89
CA MET A 83 -24.89 6.44 -1.24
C MET A 83 -25.58 5.07 -1.24
N CYS A 84 -25.55 4.30 -2.34
CA CYS A 84 -26.10 2.94 -2.37
C CYS A 84 -25.37 1.99 -1.41
N LEU A 85 -24.05 2.13 -1.28
CA LEU A 85 -23.24 1.26 -0.42
C LEU A 85 -23.37 1.59 1.06
N ALA A 86 -23.82 2.82 1.40
CA ALA A 86 -24.01 3.33 2.75
C ALA A 86 -22.84 3.01 3.70
N ALA A 87 -21.61 3.00 3.17
CA ALA A 87 -20.43 2.67 3.93
C ALA A 87 -20.10 3.79 4.93
N ASN A 88 -19.54 3.42 6.09
CA ASN A 88 -19.12 4.39 7.11
C ASN A 88 -18.15 5.46 6.59
N LYS A 89 -17.45 5.18 5.49
CA LYS A 89 -16.62 6.15 4.76
C LYS A 89 -16.89 6.02 3.26
N PRO A 90 -17.06 7.13 2.53
CA PRO A 90 -17.32 7.11 1.10
C PRO A 90 -16.10 6.58 0.33
N PHE A 91 -16.31 5.75 -0.69
CA PHE A 91 -15.22 5.27 -1.54
C PHE A 91 -14.68 6.38 -2.44
N LYS A 92 -15.44 7.47 -2.69
CA LYS A 92 -14.93 8.68 -3.35
C LYS A 92 -13.65 9.21 -2.73
N ASP A 93 -13.45 9.03 -1.41
CA ASP A 93 -12.23 9.42 -0.72
C ASP A 93 -10.99 8.70 -1.27
N ILE A 94 -11.16 7.47 -1.77
CA ILE A 94 -10.10 6.71 -2.44
C ILE A 94 -9.66 7.42 -3.72
N LEU A 95 -10.60 7.88 -4.56
CA LEU A 95 -10.28 8.58 -5.80
C LEU A 95 -9.61 9.93 -5.53
N CYS A 96 -10.04 10.60 -4.47
CA CYS A 96 -9.57 11.93 -4.08
C CYS A 96 -8.38 11.90 -3.11
N HIS A 97 -7.76 10.74 -2.91
CA HIS A 97 -6.70 10.58 -1.94
C HIS A 97 -5.41 11.36 -2.34
N PRO A 98 -4.72 12.04 -1.41
CA PRO A 98 -3.47 12.78 -1.68
C PRO A 98 -2.37 11.97 -2.37
N PHE A 99 -2.35 10.64 -2.14
CA PHE A 99 -1.44 9.70 -2.80
C PHE A 99 -1.37 9.88 -4.31
N TRP A 100 -2.50 10.09 -4.98
CA TRP A 100 -2.54 10.21 -6.43
C TRP A 100 -1.88 11.49 -6.92
N GLN A 101 -2.01 12.57 -6.16
CA GLN A 101 -1.34 13.85 -6.45
C GLN A 101 0.16 13.74 -6.24
N LEU A 102 0.58 12.97 -5.23
CA LEU A 102 1.99 12.69 -4.96
C LEU A 102 2.65 12.01 -6.17
N ILE A 103 2.09 10.89 -6.63
CA ILE A 103 2.70 10.13 -7.73
C ILE A 103 2.56 10.84 -9.08
N ASN A 104 1.55 11.70 -9.24
CA ASN A 104 1.36 12.51 -10.45
C ASN A 104 2.31 13.72 -10.53
N CYS A 105 3.04 14.03 -9.45
CA CYS A 105 3.94 15.18 -9.40
C CYS A 105 5.22 14.92 -10.22
N LYS A 106 5.28 15.47 -11.44
CA LYS A 106 6.43 15.31 -12.36
C LYS A 106 7.67 16.08 -11.94
N THR A 107 7.49 17.21 -11.26
CA THR A 107 8.55 18.12 -10.81
C THR A 107 8.38 18.38 -9.32
N PRO A 108 8.63 17.37 -8.47
CA PRO A 108 8.44 17.47 -7.04
C PRO A 108 9.33 18.57 -6.44
N SER A 109 8.72 19.47 -5.69
CA SER A 109 9.41 20.47 -4.87
C SER A 109 9.06 20.23 -3.40
N TYR A 110 9.90 20.71 -2.47
CA TYR A 110 9.61 20.63 -1.05
C TYR A 110 8.23 21.22 -0.71
N GLN A 111 7.88 22.37 -1.29
CA GLN A 111 6.60 23.05 -1.09
C GLN A 111 5.42 22.24 -1.62
N THR A 112 5.54 21.70 -2.84
CA THR A 112 4.47 20.89 -3.46
C THR A 112 4.22 19.60 -2.66
N VAL A 113 5.28 18.92 -2.26
CA VAL A 113 5.19 17.65 -1.52
C VAL A 113 4.65 17.87 -0.11
N THR A 114 5.08 18.92 0.59
CA THR A 114 4.55 19.27 1.91
C THR A 114 3.07 19.69 1.84
N ALA A 115 2.65 20.43 0.81
CA ALA A 115 1.24 20.75 0.60
C ALA A 115 0.37 19.50 0.35
N ILE A 116 0.90 18.51 -0.38
CA ILE A 116 0.23 17.21 -0.57
C ILE A 116 0.11 16.45 0.76
N LEU A 117 1.20 16.39 1.54
CA LEU A 117 1.20 15.73 2.85
C LEU A 117 0.29 16.42 3.86
N ALA A 118 0.18 17.75 3.83
CA ALA A 118 -0.74 18.51 4.68
C ALA A 118 -2.22 18.22 4.37
N ASN A 119 -2.52 17.69 3.18
CA ASN A 119 -3.87 17.28 2.78
C ASN A 119 -4.27 15.87 3.25
N LEU A 120 -3.38 15.14 3.91
CA LEU A 120 -3.72 13.90 4.62
C LEU A 120 -4.73 14.19 5.76
N PRO A 121 -5.48 13.17 6.24
CA PRO A 121 -6.34 13.33 7.40
C PRO A 121 -5.60 13.96 8.58
N TYR A 122 -6.28 14.83 9.33
CA TYR A 122 -5.69 15.66 10.39
C TYR A 122 -4.77 14.89 11.35
N HIS A 123 -5.18 13.69 11.77
CA HIS A 123 -4.38 12.87 12.67
C HIS A 123 -3.06 12.38 12.05
N TYR A 124 -2.97 12.16 10.74
CA TYR A 124 -1.71 11.87 10.05
C TYR A 124 -0.88 13.13 9.87
N ALA A 125 -1.50 14.23 9.42
CA ALA A 125 -0.82 15.51 9.24
C ALA A 125 -0.15 15.99 10.55
N ASN A 126 -0.83 15.88 11.69
CA ASN A 126 -0.27 16.25 13.00
C ASN A 126 0.91 15.38 13.44
N LEU A 127 1.00 14.13 12.99
CA LEU A 127 2.14 13.28 13.31
C LEU A 127 3.40 13.80 12.61
N ILE A 128 3.26 14.28 11.37
CA ILE A 128 4.37 14.64 10.48
C ILE A 128 4.72 16.14 10.48
N PHE A 129 3.77 17.01 10.81
CA PHE A 129 3.97 18.47 10.90
C PHE A 129 4.04 18.95 12.36
N LYS A 130 4.76 20.05 12.56
CA LYS A 130 4.75 20.88 13.77
C LYS A 130 4.36 22.30 13.36
N GLU A 131 3.79 23.08 14.27
CA GLU A 131 3.56 24.50 14.02
C GLU A 131 4.86 25.30 14.24
N ASP A 132 5.07 26.31 13.41
CA ASP A 132 6.10 27.33 13.60
C ASP A 132 5.63 28.46 14.53
N THR A 133 6.50 29.43 14.74
CA THR A 133 6.22 30.61 15.59
C THR A 133 5.08 31.48 15.07
N TYR A 134 4.68 31.31 13.81
CA TYR A 134 3.62 32.07 13.13
C TYR A 134 2.37 31.22 12.88
N GLY A 135 2.31 29.99 13.41
CA GLY A 135 1.19 29.06 13.24
C GLY A 135 1.19 28.29 11.90
N ASN A 136 2.25 28.35 11.11
CA ASN A 136 2.35 27.59 9.87
C ASN A 136 2.86 26.16 10.13
N GLY A 137 2.32 25.18 9.40
CA GLY A 137 2.78 23.80 9.47
C GLY A 137 4.14 23.59 8.80
N ILE A 138 5.17 23.24 9.59
CA ILE A 138 6.51 22.84 9.12
C ILE A 138 6.69 21.33 9.29
N LEU A 139 7.24 20.68 8.26
CA LEU A 139 7.56 19.25 8.31
C LEU A 139 8.58 18.96 9.43
N LYS A 140 8.31 17.95 10.25
CA LYS A 140 9.27 17.50 11.29
C LYS A 140 10.44 16.79 10.62
N GLU A 141 11.65 17.35 10.78
CA GLU A 141 12.89 16.74 10.28
C GLU A 141 13.21 15.38 10.93
N LYS A 142 12.73 15.17 12.16
CA LYS A 142 12.94 13.93 12.91
C LYS A 142 11.63 13.53 13.59
N LEU A 143 11.13 12.35 13.25
CA LEU A 143 10.01 11.74 13.94
C LEU A 143 10.52 10.89 15.10
N HIS A 144 9.84 10.96 16.25
CA HIS A 144 10.07 10.02 17.35
C HIS A 144 9.78 8.58 16.91
N LYS A 145 10.48 7.61 17.48
CA LYS A 145 10.33 6.19 17.14
C LYS A 145 8.87 5.71 17.24
N LYS A 146 8.17 6.08 18.32
CA LYS A 146 6.73 5.81 18.51
C LYS A 146 5.85 6.35 17.37
N THR A 147 6.20 7.53 16.83
CA THR A 147 5.48 8.13 15.68
C THR A 147 5.77 7.36 14.39
N GLN A 148 7.04 7.00 14.16
CA GLN A 148 7.42 6.18 13.01
C GLN A 148 6.72 4.82 13.04
N ASP A 149 6.70 4.17 14.20
CA ASP A 149 6.05 2.88 14.40
C ASP A 149 4.54 2.98 14.14
N LYS A 150 3.89 4.04 14.64
CA LYS A 150 2.48 4.31 14.34
C LYS A 150 2.22 4.45 12.84
N LEU A 151 3.03 5.26 12.14
CA LEU A 151 2.92 5.46 10.69
C LEU A 151 3.24 4.21 9.87
N PHE A 152 4.06 3.31 10.41
CA PHE A 152 4.47 2.09 9.72
C PHE A 152 3.52 0.91 9.97
N TYR A 153 2.90 0.85 11.15
CA TYR A 153 2.05 -0.27 11.56
C TYR A 153 0.57 -0.10 11.18
N GLU A 154 0.09 1.13 11.01
CA GLU A 154 -1.26 1.41 10.50
C GLU A 154 -1.30 1.28 8.97
N LEU A 155 -1.32 0.05 8.45
CA LEU A 155 -1.24 -0.26 7.03
C LEU A 155 -2.44 0.28 6.23
N ASN A 156 -2.30 1.49 5.69
CA ASN A 156 -3.24 2.13 4.78
C ASN A 156 -2.55 3.11 3.80
N LEU A 157 -3.35 3.73 2.93
CA LEU A 157 -2.86 4.63 1.88
C LEU A 157 -2.24 5.93 2.43
N ASN A 158 -2.62 6.39 3.63
CA ASN A 158 -2.03 7.59 4.25
C ASN A 158 -0.57 7.33 4.63
N GLY A 159 -0.29 6.22 5.33
CA GLY A 159 1.07 5.84 5.67
C GLY A 159 1.91 5.57 4.41
N LEU A 160 1.34 4.93 3.38
CA LEU A 160 2.04 4.75 2.10
C LEU A 160 2.41 6.09 1.47
N THR A 161 1.49 7.07 1.49
CA THR A 161 1.74 8.42 0.96
C THR A 161 2.93 9.06 1.66
N TYR A 162 2.99 8.98 2.99
CA TYR A 162 4.12 9.49 3.75
C TYR A 162 5.43 8.78 3.39
N TRP A 163 5.45 7.44 3.41
CA TRP A 163 6.68 6.69 3.16
C TRP A 163 7.21 6.90 1.74
N ILE A 164 6.34 6.97 0.74
CA ILE A 164 6.72 7.29 -0.64
C ILE A 164 7.23 8.73 -0.73
N ALA A 165 6.55 9.71 -0.11
CA ALA A 165 7.00 11.10 -0.09
C ALA A 165 8.39 11.25 0.55
N ALA A 166 8.59 10.64 1.72
CA ALA A 166 9.84 10.67 2.46
C ALA A 166 10.99 10.00 1.71
N SER A 167 10.73 8.89 1.02
CA SER A 167 11.77 8.14 0.32
C SER A 167 12.13 8.70 -1.07
N HIS A 168 11.20 9.38 -1.76
CA HIS A 168 11.36 9.74 -3.18
C HIS A 168 11.26 11.22 -3.49
N TYR A 169 10.41 11.96 -2.79
CA TYR A 169 9.97 13.29 -3.23
C TYR A 169 10.49 14.43 -2.35
N LEU A 170 10.80 14.14 -1.09
CA LEU A 170 11.39 15.11 -0.19
C LEU A 170 12.92 15.21 -0.42
N PRO A 171 13.50 16.43 -0.30
CA PRO A 171 14.96 16.60 -0.29
C PRO A 171 15.60 15.72 0.79
N LYS A 172 16.77 15.14 0.51
CA LYS A 172 17.50 14.28 1.47
C LYS A 172 17.84 15.01 2.78
N THR A 173 17.99 16.33 2.73
CA THR A 173 18.24 17.19 3.90
C THR A 173 16.99 17.46 4.73
N ALA A 174 15.79 17.19 4.20
CA ALA A 174 14.53 17.47 4.89
C ALA A 174 14.27 16.51 6.06
N LEU A 175 14.89 15.32 6.06
CA LEU A 175 14.70 14.30 7.09
C LEU A 175 16.05 13.80 7.61
N LYS A 176 16.19 13.68 8.94
CA LYS A 176 17.36 13.10 9.60
C LYS A 176 17.31 11.57 9.60
N MET A 177 17.09 10.97 8.43
CA MET A 177 17.07 9.53 8.19
C MET A 177 17.84 9.17 6.92
N ASN A 178 18.51 8.02 6.92
CA ASN A 178 19.25 7.52 5.77
C ASN A 178 18.28 7.22 4.60
N SER A 179 18.62 7.63 3.38
CA SER A 179 17.79 7.43 2.17
C SER A 179 17.51 5.94 1.90
N GLN A 180 18.48 5.05 2.13
CA GLN A 180 18.32 3.60 2.00
C GLN A 180 17.30 3.06 3.02
N ALA A 181 17.33 3.55 4.25
CA ALA A 181 16.36 3.14 5.26
C ALA A 181 14.94 3.58 4.89
N LEU A 182 14.77 4.80 4.38
CA LEU A 182 13.47 5.30 3.91
C LEU A 182 12.93 4.51 2.71
N GLN A 183 13.80 4.18 1.75
CA GLN A 183 13.47 3.33 0.60
C GLN A 183 13.03 1.93 1.02
N LEU A 184 13.78 1.32 1.94
CA LEU A 184 13.45 0.02 2.49
C LEU A 184 12.11 0.03 3.26
N MET A 185 11.86 1.08 4.06
CA MET A 185 10.58 1.25 4.74
C MET A 185 9.44 1.41 3.74
N ALA A 186 9.60 2.22 2.70
CA ALA A 186 8.57 2.44 1.70
C ALA A 186 8.21 1.15 0.94
N VAL A 187 9.20 0.37 0.51
CA VAL A 187 8.95 -0.88 -0.22
C VAL A 187 8.38 -1.98 0.69
N GLN A 188 8.84 -2.08 1.94
CA GLN A 188 8.25 -2.99 2.93
C GLN A 188 6.79 -2.64 3.21
N TYR A 189 6.50 -1.36 3.40
CA TYR A 189 5.15 -0.88 3.64
C TYR A 189 4.24 -1.18 2.44
N LEU A 190 4.71 -0.92 1.22
CA LEU A 190 4.01 -1.26 -0.02
C LEU A 190 3.66 -2.75 -0.08
N ILE A 191 4.64 -3.63 0.17
CA ILE A 191 4.43 -5.09 0.17
C ILE A 191 3.39 -5.49 1.22
N LYS A 192 3.52 -4.99 2.46
CA LYS A 192 2.60 -5.30 3.56
C LYS A 192 1.17 -4.86 3.23
N LEU A 193 0.99 -3.64 2.74
CA LEU A 193 -0.30 -3.12 2.31
C LEU A 193 -0.91 -3.97 1.18
N SER A 194 -0.08 -4.42 0.24
CA SER A 194 -0.50 -5.27 -0.88
C SER A 194 -0.93 -6.67 -0.43
N VAL A 195 -0.48 -7.15 0.73
CA VAL A 195 -0.88 -8.46 1.24
C VAL A 195 -2.26 -8.42 1.90
N ILE A 196 -2.59 -7.30 2.56
CA ILE A 196 -3.81 -7.21 3.40
C ILE A 196 -4.96 -6.45 2.77
N SER A 197 -4.76 -5.79 1.64
CA SER A 197 -5.73 -4.84 1.11
C SER A 197 -5.93 -5.01 -0.38
N PRO A 198 -6.98 -4.38 -0.96
CA PRO A 198 -7.23 -4.41 -2.39
C PRO A 198 -6.10 -3.77 -3.22
N PHE A 199 -5.12 -3.14 -2.58
CA PHE A 199 -3.99 -2.47 -3.21
C PHE A 199 -3.12 -3.43 -4.04
N ASN A 200 -3.14 -4.73 -3.73
CA ASN A 200 -2.46 -5.76 -4.52
C ASN A 200 -2.78 -5.65 -6.02
N ALA A 201 -4.04 -5.33 -6.35
CA ALA A 201 -4.54 -5.29 -7.73
C ALA A 201 -3.81 -4.27 -8.62
N ILE A 202 -3.16 -3.26 -8.03
CA ILE A 202 -2.49 -2.17 -8.75
C ILE A 202 -0.99 -2.08 -8.48
N THR A 203 -0.45 -2.90 -7.58
CA THR A 203 0.89 -2.69 -7.00
C THR A 203 2.01 -2.78 -8.03
N GLU A 204 1.91 -3.73 -8.95
CA GLU A 204 2.93 -3.90 -9.99
C GLU A 204 2.94 -2.73 -10.97
N GLN A 205 1.77 -2.36 -11.48
CA GLN A 205 1.63 -1.21 -12.39
C GLN A 205 2.07 0.10 -11.71
N LEU A 206 1.75 0.25 -10.42
CA LEU A 206 2.21 1.39 -9.63
C LEU A 206 3.74 1.41 -9.53
N THR A 207 4.37 0.28 -9.23
CA THR A 207 5.83 0.24 -9.08
C THR A 207 6.52 0.47 -10.41
N GLU A 208 5.99 -0.08 -11.49
CA GLU A 208 6.46 0.20 -12.85
C GLU A 208 6.36 1.70 -13.16
N TYR A 209 5.21 2.32 -12.88
CA TYR A 209 5.01 3.74 -13.06
C TYR A 209 5.99 4.58 -12.22
N LEU A 210 6.19 4.25 -10.95
CA LEU A 210 7.15 4.95 -10.09
C LEU A 210 8.58 4.80 -10.62
N THR A 211 8.99 3.60 -11.01
CA THR A 211 10.31 3.32 -11.57
C THR A 211 10.62 4.15 -12.81
N PHE A 212 9.65 4.26 -13.73
CA PHE A 212 9.85 4.94 -15.02
C PHE A 212 9.36 6.40 -15.06
N SER A 213 8.84 6.94 -13.95
CA SER A 213 8.36 8.32 -13.93
C SER A 213 9.52 9.31 -14.16
N PRO A 214 9.30 10.41 -14.91
CA PRO A 214 10.32 11.43 -15.15
C PRO A 214 10.90 12.05 -13.87
N ALA A 215 10.09 12.14 -12.82
CA ALA A 215 10.52 12.60 -11.50
C ALA A 215 11.65 11.74 -10.91
N ASN A 216 11.66 10.44 -11.24
CA ASN A 216 12.55 9.44 -10.64
C ASN A 216 13.77 9.11 -11.52
N GLN A 217 13.74 9.45 -12.81
CA GLN A 217 14.87 9.22 -13.73
C GLN A 217 16.17 9.90 -13.25
N LYS A 218 16.09 11.11 -12.68
CA LYS A 218 17.27 11.82 -12.13
C LYS A 218 17.83 11.20 -10.85
N ILE A 219 16.99 10.55 -10.04
CA ILE A 219 17.41 9.90 -8.79
C ILE A 219 18.11 8.57 -9.10
N ILE A 220 17.67 7.89 -10.17
CA ILE A 220 18.19 6.60 -10.59
C ILE A 220 19.67 6.65 -11.01
N GLU A 221 20.20 7.80 -11.41
CA GLU A 221 21.59 7.89 -11.87
C GLU A 221 22.62 8.02 -10.71
N SER A 222 22.18 8.32 -9.48
CA SER A 222 23.08 8.75 -8.39
C SER A 222 23.27 7.78 -7.22
N GLU A 223 22.41 6.77 -7.05
CA GLU A 223 22.42 5.91 -5.85
C GLU A 223 22.54 4.42 -6.17
N LEU A 224 23.64 3.78 -5.74
CA LEU A 224 23.77 2.32 -5.76
C LEU A 224 23.10 1.73 -4.51
N TYR A 225 22.12 0.85 -4.73
CA TYR A 225 21.48 0.09 -3.65
C TYR A 225 22.01 -1.34 -3.68
N PRO A 226 22.56 -1.88 -2.58
CA PRO A 226 23.08 -3.24 -2.56
C PRO A 226 21.94 -4.24 -2.75
N ASN A 227 22.07 -5.13 -3.72
CA ASN A 227 21.07 -6.17 -3.96
C ASN A 227 20.88 -7.02 -2.69
N MET A 228 19.63 -7.15 -2.25
CA MET A 228 19.27 -8.08 -1.19
C MET A 228 18.80 -9.38 -1.83
N TYR A 229 19.29 -10.51 -1.33
CA TYR A 229 18.93 -11.81 -1.84
C TYR A 229 18.35 -12.70 -0.76
N LEU A 230 17.27 -13.39 -1.09
CA LEU A 230 16.72 -14.49 -0.33
C LEU A 230 17.20 -15.80 -0.96
N ASN A 231 18.00 -16.55 -0.22
CA ASN A 231 18.49 -17.86 -0.62
C ASN A 231 17.59 -18.94 -0.02
N LEU A 232 16.92 -19.73 -0.87
CA LEU A 232 16.05 -20.84 -0.46
C LEU A 232 16.60 -22.15 -0.98
N ILE A 233 16.85 -23.08 -0.06
CA ILE A 233 17.21 -24.45 -0.41
C ILE A 233 15.91 -25.25 -0.53
N THR A 234 15.66 -25.80 -1.72
CA THR A 234 14.54 -26.70 -1.98
C THR A 234 15.06 -28.08 -2.42
N GLN A 235 14.16 -29.05 -2.58
CA GLN A 235 14.49 -30.35 -3.17
C GLN A 235 15.07 -30.24 -4.59
N LYS A 236 14.82 -29.13 -5.30
CA LYS A 236 15.33 -28.85 -6.65
C LYS A 236 16.64 -28.05 -6.65
N GLY A 237 17.24 -27.80 -5.48
CA GLY A 237 18.49 -27.06 -5.31
C GLY A 237 18.31 -25.68 -4.67
N LEU A 238 19.39 -24.89 -4.71
CA LEU A 238 19.44 -23.52 -4.20
C LEU A 238 18.77 -22.56 -5.19
N HIS A 239 17.74 -21.87 -4.74
CA HIS A 239 17.06 -20.79 -5.46
C HIS A 239 17.37 -19.46 -4.82
N GLN A 240 17.90 -18.53 -5.60
CA GLN A 240 18.17 -17.16 -5.16
C GLN A 240 17.10 -16.21 -5.71
N PHE A 241 16.39 -15.53 -4.81
CA PHE A 241 15.38 -14.52 -5.14
C PHE A 241 15.90 -13.14 -4.78
N THR A 242 15.75 -12.16 -5.67
CA THR A 242 16.07 -10.76 -5.34
C THR A 242 14.94 -10.16 -4.52
N LEU A 243 15.25 -9.67 -3.32
CA LEU A 243 14.32 -8.92 -2.47
C LEU A 243 14.39 -7.44 -2.85
N PRO A 244 13.24 -6.77 -2.97
CA PRO A 244 13.23 -5.37 -3.36
C PRO A 244 13.67 -4.48 -2.20
N ASN A 245 14.63 -3.61 -2.43
CA ASN A 245 15.26 -2.71 -1.45
C ASN A 245 14.95 -1.21 -1.70
N SER A 246 14.18 -0.92 -2.73
CA SER A 246 13.81 0.42 -3.21
C SER A 246 12.52 0.32 -4.02
N VAL A 247 11.74 1.40 -4.13
CA VAL A 247 10.52 1.42 -4.95
C VAL A 247 10.81 1.78 -6.41
N THR A 248 11.97 2.37 -6.73
CA THR A 248 12.31 2.89 -8.08
C THR A 248 13.37 2.12 -8.84
N LYS A 249 14.08 1.18 -8.18
CA LYS A 249 15.13 0.38 -8.82
C LYS A 249 14.93 -1.09 -8.54
N GLN A 250 13.92 -1.69 -9.17
CA GLN A 250 13.63 -3.11 -8.98
C GLN A 250 13.46 -3.85 -10.30
N PRO A 251 13.95 -5.09 -10.40
CA PRO A 251 13.42 -6.02 -11.39
C PRO A 251 11.92 -6.19 -11.11
N SER A 252 11.05 -6.01 -12.11
CA SER A 252 9.59 -6.04 -11.97
C SER A 252 9.05 -7.28 -11.23
N ASN A 253 9.74 -8.42 -11.37
CA ASN A 253 9.37 -9.68 -10.72
C ASN A 253 9.65 -9.71 -9.20
N SER A 254 10.52 -8.86 -8.67
CA SER A 254 10.95 -8.91 -7.25
C SER A 254 9.82 -8.58 -6.27
N ILE A 255 9.03 -7.54 -6.55
CA ILE A 255 7.90 -7.12 -5.70
C ILE A 255 6.79 -8.16 -5.73
N ARG A 256 6.37 -8.62 -6.92
CA ARG A 256 5.38 -9.69 -7.08
C ARG A 256 5.78 -10.93 -6.29
N ASN A 257 7.02 -11.38 -6.43
CA ASN A 257 7.53 -12.56 -5.73
C ASN A 257 7.56 -12.36 -4.20
N THR A 258 7.94 -11.17 -3.74
CA THR A 258 8.00 -10.88 -2.30
C THR A 258 6.60 -10.79 -1.68
N ILE A 259 5.63 -10.19 -2.39
CA ILE A 259 4.22 -10.22 -1.99
C ILE A 259 3.73 -11.67 -1.88
N PHE A 260 4.03 -12.51 -2.88
CA PHE A 260 3.67 -13.92 -2.83
C PHE A 260 4.27 -14.63 -1.62
N ILE A 261 5.55 -14.41 -1.31
CA ILE A 261 6.20 -14.97 -0.11
C ILE A 261 5.46 -14.53 1.16
N TYR A 262 5.15 -13.25 1.31
CA TYR A 262 4.41 -12.73 2.46
C TYR A 262 3.01 -13.34 2.59
N GLN A 263 2.31 -13.53 1.47
CA GLN A 263 1.02 -14.21 1.44
C GLN A 263 1.16 -15.68 1.89
N GLN A 264 2.18 -16.40 1.45
CA GLN A 264 2.41 -17.79 1.88
C GLN A 264 2.77 -17.88 3.36
N LEU A 265 3.64 -16.99 3.86
CA LEU A 265 3.97 -16.89 5.28
C LEU A 265 2.72 -16.68 6.13
N THR A 266 1.87 -15.72 5.73
CA THR A 266 0.62 -15.38 6.43
C THR A 266 -0.35 -16.56 6.42
N LYS A 267 -0.59 -17.18 5.25
CA LYS A 267 -1.45 -18.37 5.13
C LYS A 267 -0.95 -19.53 5.99
N ARG A 268 0.38 -19.72 6.06
CA ARG A 268 0.98 -20.77 6.87
C ARG A 268 0.84 -20.50 8.36
N ALA A 269 1.03 -19.24 8.79
CA ALA A 269 0.82 -18.83 10.18
C ALA A 269 -0.63 -19.07 10.64
N ILE A 270 -1.62 -18.76 9.79
CA ILE A 270 -3.05 -19.08 10.04
C ILE A 270 -3.25 -20.59 10.15
N LYS A 271 -2.72 -21.37 9.19
CA LYS A 271 -2.86 -22.84 9.18
C LYS A 271 -2.23 -23.52 10.42
N LEU A 272 -1.20 -22.92 10.99
CA LEU A 272 -0.55 -23.37 12.22
C LEU A 272 -1.20 -22.80 13.49
N ASN A 273 -2.31 -22.05 13.37
CA ASN A 273 -2.99 -21.37 14.46
C ASN A 273 -2.08 -20.41 15.26
N LEU A 274 -1.06 -19.84 14.62
CA LEU A 274 -0.21 -18.82 15.25
C LEU A 274 -0.91 -17.47 15.35
N ILE A 275 -1.83 -17.24 14.41
CA ILE A 275 -2.66 -16.03 14.27
C ILE A 275 -4.04 -16.44 13.75
N LEU A 276 -5.07 -15.65 14.05
CA LEU A 276 -6.42 -15.85 13.52
C LEU A 276 -6.54 -15.33 12.09
N ASP A 277 -7.53 -15.84 11.34
CA ASP A 277 -7.86 -15.37 9.99
C ASP A 277 -8.70 -14.08 10.04
N ASN A 278 -8.14 -13.03 10.65
CA ASN A 278 -8.76 -11.70 10.74
C ASN A 278 -7.75 -10.60 10.37
N MET A 279 -8.26 -9.41 10.09
CA MET A 279 -7.43 -8.29 9.63
C MET A 279 -6.42 -7.78 10.67
N ALA A 280 -6.79 -7.77 11.95
CA ALA A 280 -5.93 -7.29 13.03
C ALA A 280 -4.71 -8.21 13.20
N ASP A 281 -4.96 -9.52 13.28
CA ASP A 281 -3.95 -10.56 13.46
C ASP A 281 -3.01 -10.67 12.25
N LYS A 282 -3.55 -10.59 11.03
CA LYS A 282 -2.74 -10.51 9.80
C LYS A 282 -1.83 -9.29 9.81
N THR A 283 -2.35 -8.13 10.20
CA THR A 283 -1.58 -6.88 10.27
C THR A 283 -0.47 -6.99 11.31
N LEU A 284 -0.76 -7.52 12.49
CA LEU A 284 0.24 -7.78 13.54
C LEU A 284 1.35 -8.70 13.04
N PHE A 285 1.00 -9.80 12.37
CA PHE A 285 1.98 -10.73 11.82
C PHE A 285 2.86 -10.09 10.75
N LEU A 286 2.29 -9.33 9.82
CA LEU A 286 3.05 -8.65 8.77
C LEU A 286 3.96 -7.55 9.32
N ASN A 287 3.54 -6.87 10.38
CA ASN A 287 4.36 -5.91 11.09
C ASN A 287 5.54 -6.57 11.81
N PHE A 288 5.39 -7.84 12.22
CA PHE A 288 6.46 -8.67 12.76
C PHE A 288 7.48 -9.13 11.69
N ILE A 289 7.08 -9.35 10.43
CA ILE A 289 8.01 -9.81 9.40
C ILE A 289 9.10 -8.76 9.10
N CYS A 290 10.35 -9.17 9.29
CA CYS A 290 11.56 -8.46 8.87
C CYS A 290 12.17 -9.13 7.62
N PHE A 291 12.66 -8.35 6.65
CA PHE A 291 13.29 -8.89 5.43
C PHE A 291 14.49 -9.81 5.71
N THR A 292 15.32 -9.44 6.68
CA THR A 292 16.49 -10.21 7.10
C THR A 292 16.11 -11.55 7.72
N GLU A 293 14.88 -11.69 8.20
CA GLU A 293 14.41 -12.86 8.95
C GLU A 293 13.51 -13.78 8.11
N ILE A 294 13.21 -13.42 6.86
CA ILE A 294 12.42 -14.25 5.94
C ILE A 294 12.97 -15.69 5.82
N PRO A 295 14.29 -15.94 5.70
CA PRO A 295 14.81 -17.30 5.67
C PRO A 295 14.44 -18.12 6.92
N LEU A 296 14.55 -17.51 8.11
CA LEU A 296 14.22 -18.15 9.39
C LEU A 296 12.72 -18.39 9.51
N LEU A 297 11.90 -17.43 9.09
CA LEU A 297 10.45 -17.59 9.05
C LEU A 297 10.05 -18.75 8.14
N ILE A 298 10.66 -18.86 6.95
CA ILE A 298 10.41 -19.98 6.05
C ILE A 298 10.84 -21.30 6.70
N HIS A 299 12.03 -21.34 7.31
CA HIS A 299 12.50 -22.53 8.02
C HIS A 299 11.54 -22.97 9.12
N PHE A 300 11.19 -22.08 10.06
CA PHE A 300 10.33 -22.43 11.20
C PHE A 300 8.88 -22.75 10.82
N LEU A 301 8.34 -22.12 9.78
CA LEU A 301 6.94 -22.31 9.39
C LEU A 301 6.74 -23.47 8.41
N PHE A 302 7.73 -23.82 7.60
CA PHE A 302 7.59 -24.83 6.54
C PHE A 302 8.46 -26.07 6.73
N HIS A 303 9.66 -25.94 7.28
CA HIS A 303 10.65 -27.03 7.26
C HIS A 303 10.99 -27.60 8.64
N HIS A 304 10.74 -26.85 9.72
CA HIS A 304 11.09 -27.27 11.07
C HIS A 304 10.20 -28.43 11.54
N GLN A 305 10.82 -29.48 12.08
CA GLN A 305 10.13 -30.73 12.47
C GLN A 305 9.04 -30.48 13.52
N THR A 306 9.32 -29.59 14.48
CA THR A 306 8.36 -29.14 15.48
C THR A 306 7.98 -27.69 15.20
N PRO A 307 6.86 -27.40 14.49
CA PRO A 307 6.45 -26.02 14.26
C PRO A 307 6.18 -25.29 15.59
N PRO A 308 6.31 -23.95 15.63
CA PRO A 308 5.98 -23.16 16.82
C PRO A 308 4.51 -23.34 17.21
N LYS A 309 4.19 -23.28 18.51
CA LYS A 309 2.82 -23.43 19.01
C LYS A 309 2.05 -22.11 19.04
N ASN A 310 2.75 -20.98 19.11
CA ASN A 310 2.17 -19.65 19.10
C ASN A 310 3.18 -18.62 18.54
N LEU A 311 2.72 -17.38 18.34
CA LEU A 311 3.53 -16.30 17.77
C LEU A 311 4.72 -15.91 18.66
N ASP A 312 4.58 -15.99 19.98
CA ASP A 312 5.65 -15.63 20.91
C ASP A 312 6.78 -16.67 20.92
N GLU A 313 6.43 -17.94 20.78
CA GLU A 313 7.40 -19.02 20.58
C GLU A 313 8.15 -18.84 19.25
N LEU A 314 7.45 -18.48 18.17
CA LEU A 314 8.11 -18.17 16.89
C LEU A 314 9.10 -17.01 17.03
N LYS A 315 8.71 -15.91 17.69
CA LYS A 315 9.58 -14.76 17.96
C LYS A 315 10.80 -15.16 18.78
N LYS A 316 10.61 -15.98 19.81
CA LYS A 316 11.69 -16.48 20.67
C LYS A 316 12.69 -17.31 19.85
N ARG A 317 12.21 -18.28 19.07
CA ARG A 317 13.07 -19.14 18.24
C ARG A 317 13.86 -18.35 17.19
N ILE A 318 13.25 -17.33 16.57
CA ILE A 318 13.96 -16.44 15.64
C ILE A 318 15.04 -15.65 16.37
N SER A 319 14.74 -15.13 17.55
CA SER A 319 15.72 -14.40 18.36
C SER A 319 16.89 -15.31 18.75
N GLU A 320 16.61 -16.50 19.29
CA GLU A 320 17.65 -17.50 19.65
C GLU A 320 18.55 -17.84 18.45
N ALA A 321 17.97 -18.07 17.28
CA ALA A 321 18.72 -18.36 16.06
C ALA A 321 19.60 -17.20 15.57
N LEU A 322 19.20 -15.95 15.81
CA LEU A 322 19.98 -14.76 15.42
C LEU A 322 21.09 -14.44 16.43
N TRP A 323 20.84 -14.67 17.72
CA TRP A 323 21.75 -14.30 18.80
C TRP A 323 22.64 -15.45 19.29
N GLY A 324 22.43 -16.67 18.78
CA GLY A 324 23.24 -17.85 19.10
C GLY A 324 23.19 -18.26 20.57
N ILE A 325 22.06 -18.01 21.24
CA ILE A 325 21.80 -18.40 22.64
C ILE A 325 21.16 -19.79 22.67
#